data_AF-A0A7X7M7C3-F1
#
_entry.id   AF-A0A7X7M7C3-F1
#
_cell.length_a   1.000
_cell.length_b   1.000
_cell.length_c   1.000
_cell.angle_alpha   90.00
_cell.angle_beta   90.00
_cell.angle_gamma   90.00
#
_symmetry.space_group_name_H-M   'P 1'
#
loop_
_entity.id
_entity.type
_entity.pdbx_description
1 polymer ?
#
loop_
_entity_poly.entity_id
_entity_poly.type
_entity_poly.pdbx_seq_one_letter_code
_entity_poly.pdbx_strand_id
1 'polypeptide(L)'
;MSKLEKFDGTKTYATPVGGIQTPEYLLEKYPALTLGATYLIETDDEGTVALSEPMSLAQLRTHYAIDAALDDEEAIASIQDIINTPPVYEPDEQTIALASIAAQLEYQNLLTMEDANI
;
A
#
# COMPACT_ATOMS: atom_id res chain seq x y z
N MET A 1 -8.61 -1.29 -3.63
CA MET A 1 -7.86 -1.44 -2.37
C MET A 1 -7.39 -2.88 -2.33
N SER A 2 -6.21 -3.14 -1.76
CA SER A 2 -5.78 -4.51 -1.53
C SER A 2 -6.24 -4.98 -0.17
N LYS A 3 -6.32 -6.30 0.02
CA LYS A 3 -6.78 -6.95 1.25
C LYS A 3 -5.67 -7.84 1.80
N LEU A 4 -5.45 -7.84 3.11
CA LEU A 4 -4.58 -8.82 3.76
C LEU A 4 -5.41 -9.99 4.26
N GLU A 5 -5.14 -11.18 3.74
CA GLU A 5 -5.85 -12.41 4.11
C GLU A 5 -4.91 -13.38 4.81
N LYS A 6 -5.35 -13.96 5.94
CA LYS A 6 -4.62 -15.04 6.62
C LYS A 6 -4.60 -16.28 5.73
N PHE A 7 -3.41 -16.83 5.48
CA PHE A 7 -3.28 -18.09 4.76
C PHE A 7 -3.74 -19.25 5.67
N ASP A 8 -4.73 -20.01 5.20
CA ASP A 8 -5.30 -21.16 5.91
C ASP A 8 -5.05 -22.50 5.22
N GLY A 9 -4.39 -22.50 4.06
CA GLY A 9 -4.09 -23.71 3.28
C GLY A 9 -5.29 -24.32 2.54
N THR A 10 -6.38 -23.56 2.33
CA THR A 10 -7.57 -24.07 1.64
C THR A 10 -7.87 -23.34 0.34
N LYS A 11 -7.52 -22.07 0.25
CA LYS A 11 -7.89 -21.21 -0.87
C LYS A 11 -6.90 -21.30 -2.03
N THR A 12 -7.44 -21.27 -3.25
CA THR A 12 -6.68 -21.13 -4.49
C THR A 12 -6.71 -19.68 -4.95
N TYR A 13 -5.56 -19.15 -5.37
CA TYR A 13 -5.43 -17.78 -5.85
C TYR A 13 -5.04 -17.76 -7.33
N ALA A 14 -5.45 -16.72 -8.04
CA ALA A 14 -4.84 -16.34 -9.30
C ALA A 14 -3.67 -15.38 -9.05
N THR A 15 -2.68 -15.36 -9.93
CA THR A 15 -1.63 -14.33 -9.95
C THR A 15 -2.05 -13.19 -10.90
N PRO A 16 -1.43 -11.99 -10.83
CA PRO A 16 -1.77 -10.87 -11.71
C PRO A 16 -1.53 -11.16 -13.19
N VAL A 17 -0.72 -12.18 -13.49
CA VAL A 17 -0.41 -12.64 -14.86
C VAL A 17 -1.24 -13.86 -15.28
N GLY A 18 -2.24 -14.26 -14.50
CA GLY A 18 -3.17 -15.36 -14.83
C GLY A 18 -2.69 -16.78 -14.47
N GLY A 19 -1.56 -16.92 -13.78
CA GLY A 19 -1.16 -18.20 -13.18
C GLY A 19 -2.05 -18.59 -12.00
N ILE A 20 -2.10 -19.87 -11.66
CA ILE A 20 -2.91 -20.41 -10.55
C ILE A 20 -1.99 -20.90 -9.43
N GLN A 21 -2.30 -20.52 -8.20
CA GLN A 21 -1.61 -20.93 -6.97
C GLN A 21 -2.59 -21.73 -6.11
N THR A 22 -2.53 -23.05 -6.21
CA THR A 22 -3.30 -23.94 -5.32
C THR A 22 -2.62 -24.02 -3.95
N PRO A 23 -3.33 -24.46 -2.90
CA PRO A 23 -2.71 -24.68 -1.60
C PRO A 23 -1.51 -25.61 -1.64
N GLU A 24 -1.57 -26.69 -2.42
CA GLU A 24 -0.46 -27.65 -2.56
C GLU A 24 0.77 -26.99 -3.17
N TYR A 25 0.58 -26.19 -4.23
CA TYR A 25 1.66 -25.43 -4.85
C TYR A 25 2.30 -24.45 -3.85
N LEU A 26 1.49 -23.73 -3.08
CA LEU A 26 1.99 -22.78 -2.08
C LEU A 26 2.76 -23.49 -0.97
N LEU A 27 2.29 -24.63 -0.48
CA LEU A 27 2.96 -25.42 0.55
C LEU A 27 4.27 -26.06 0.05
N GLU A 28 4.31 -26.49 -1.22
CA GLU A 28 5.53 -27.00 -1.85
C GLU A 28 6.58 -25.90 -2.04
N LYS A 29 6.16 -24.74 -2.56
CA LYS A 29 7.05 -23.60 -2.83
C LYS A 29 7.50 -22.92 -1.53
N TYR A 30 6.63 -22.85 -0.53
CA TYR A 30 6.86 -22.15 0.74
C TYR A 30 6.62 -23.10 1.93
N PRO A 31 7.54 -24.03 2.21
CA PRO A 31 7.38 -24.99 3.29
C PRO A 31 7.26 -24.32 4.68
N ALA A 32 7.75 -23.08 4.81
CA ALA A 32 7.66 -22.30 6.04
C ALA A 32 6.22 -22.01 6.50
N LEU A 33 5.23 -22.10 5.59
CA LEU A 33 3.80 -21.99 5.90
C LEU A 33 3.32 -23.06 6.89
N THR A 34 4.04 -24.18 6.98
CA THR A 34 3.70 -25.29 7.89
C THR A 34 4.27 -25.14 9.31
N LEU A 35 5.07 -24.10 9.56
CA LEU A 35 5.79 -23.92 10.84
C LEU A 35 4.93 -23.32 11.97
N GLY A 36 3.62 -23.16 11.76
CA GLY A 36 2.69 -22.68 12.79
C GLY A 36 2.72 -21.18 13.05
N ALA A 37 3.43 -20.39 12.22
CA ALA A 37 3.35 -18.94 12.25
C ALA A 37 2.17 -18.43 11.40
N THR A 38 1.62 -17.27 11.76
CA THR A 38 0.60 -16.60 10.94
C THR A 38 1.25 -16.02 9.69
N TYR A 39 0.81 -16.45 8.51
CA TYR A 39 1.18 -15.86 7.23
C TYR A 39 -0.02 -15.17 6.59
N LEU A 40 0.25 -14.07 5.91
CA LEU A 40 -0.71 -13.27 5.20
C LEU A 40 -0.37 -13.26 3.70
N ILE A 41 -1.40 -13.17 2.88
CA ILE A 41 -1.29 -12.91 1.44
C ILE A 41 -2.01 -11.60 1.18
N GLU A 42 -1.34 -10.67 0.49
CA GLU A 42 -2.00 -9.49 -0.06
C GLU A 42 -2.76 -9.90 -1.31
N THR A 43 -4.05 -9.58 -1.35
CA THR A 43 -4.93 -9.88 -2.47
C THR A 43 -5.56 -8.61 -3.02
N ASP A 44 -6.21 -8.71 -4.18
CA ASP A 44 -7.23 -7.75 -4.57
C ASP A 44 -8.40 -7.72 -3.57
N ASP A 45 -9.29 -6.74 -3.75
CA ASP A 45 -10.43 -6.49 -2.86
C ASP A 45 -11.37 -7.72 -2.77
N GLU A 46 -11.50 -8.47 -3.87
CA GLU A 46 -12.33 -9.69 -3.93
C GLU A 46 -11.63 -10.92 -3.32
N GLY A 47 -10.33 -10.85 -3.03
CA GLY A 47 -9.57 -11.97 -2.48
C GLY A 47 -9.24 -13.06 -3.50
N THR A 48 -9.34 -12.78 -4.80
CA THR A 48 -9.17 -13.76 -5.87
C THR A 48 -7.75 -13.75 -6.44
N VAL A 49 -7.15 -12.57 -6.55
CA VAL A 49 -5.81 -12.39 -7.12
C VAL A 49 -4.82 -12.12 -6.00
N ALA A 50 -3.84 -13.01 -5.81
CA ALA A 50 -2.71 -12.78 -4.92
C ALA A 50 -1.75 -11.76 -5.55
N LEU A 51 -1.60 -10.61 -4.90
CA LEU A 51 -0.70 -9.52 -5.29
C LEU A 51 0.69 -9.68 -4.66
N SER A 52 0.79 -10.47 -3.59
CA SER A 52 2.05 -10.82 -2.94
C SER A 52 2.23 -12.33 -2.80
N GLU A 53 3.46 -12.73 -2.53
CA GLU A 53 3.75 -14.05 -1.97
C GLU A 53 3.40 -14.06 -0.47
N PRO A 54 3.28 -15.24 0.18
CA PRO A 54 2.94 -15.31 1.60
C PRO A 54 4.01 -14.66 2.49
N MET A 55 3.60 -13.72 3.34
CA MET A 55 4.47 -12.96 4.26
C MET A 55 4.08 -13.25 5.71
N SER A 56 5.07 -13.45 6.59
CA SER A 56 4.76 -13.68 8.00
C SER A 56 4.22 -12.41 8.68
N LEU A 57 3.24 -12.54 9.55
CA LEU A 57 2.71 -11.40 10.32
C LEU A 57 3.80 -10.75 11.18
N ALA A 58 4.71 -11.54 11.76
CA ALA A 58 5.83 -11.03 12.56
C ALA A 58 6.79 -10.13 11.74
N GLN A 59 7.08 -10.51 10.49
CA GLN A 59 7.85 -9.68 9.58
C GLN A 59 7.12 -8.38 9.25
N LEU A 60 5.82 -8.45 8.95
CA LEU A 60 5.03 -7.27 8.61
C LEU A 60 4.92 -6.30 9.79
N ARG A 61 4.75 -6.81 11.01
CA ARG A 61 4.80 -5.97 12.22
C ARG A 61 6.13 -5.23 12.33
N THR A 62 7.24 -5.92 12.09
CA THR A 62 8.58 -5.31 12.11
C THR A 62 8.73 -4.26 11.02
N HIS A 63 8.26 -4.56 9.80
CA HIS A 63 8.41 -3.67 8.65
C HIS A 63 7.62 -2.38 8.79
N TYR A 64 6.37 -2.48 9.29
CA TYR A 64 5.46 -1.35 9.46
C TYR A 64 5.48 -0.75 10.86
N ALA A 65 6.43 -1.15 11.71
CA ALA A 65 6.57 -0.69 13.09
C ALA A 65 5.27 -0.82 13.92
N ILE A 66 4.55 -1.93 13.74
CA ILE A 66 3.32 -2.24 14.49
C ILE A 66 3.69 -2.74 15.88
N ASP A 67 2.99 -2.25 16.89
CA ASP A 67 3.18 -2.69 18.28
C ASP A 67 2.98 -4.20 18.41
N ALA A 68 3.92 -4.86 19.08
CA ALA A 68 3.88 -6.29 19.36
C ALA A 68 2.80 -6.65 20.40
N ALA A 69 2.29 -5.68 21.15
CA ALA A 69 1.23 -5.88 22.13
C ALA A 69 -0.16 -6.01 21.50
N LEU A 70 -0.37 -5.53 20.27
CA LEU A 70 -1.65 -5.66 19.56
C LEU A 70 -1.95 -7.13 19.25
N ASP A 71 -3.22 -7.50 19.28
CA ASP A 71 -3.63 -8.82 18.81
C ASP A 71 -3.44 -8.96 17.28
N ASP A 72 -3.60 -10.17 16.77
CA ASP A 72 -3.37 -10.44 15.35
C ASP A 72 -4.39 -9.73 14.44
N GLU A 73 -5.62 -9.52 14.88
CA GLU A 73 -6.67 -8.89 14.07
C GLU A 73 -6.46 -7.38 13.98
N GLU A 74 -6.17 -6.74 15.11
CA GLU A 74 -5.82 -5.32 15.20
C GLU A 74 -4.54 -5.01 14.43
N ALA A 75 -3.53 -5.86 14.53
CA ALA A 75 -2.28 -5.70 13.79
C ALA A 75 -2.51 -5.79 12.28
N ILE A 76 -3.28 -6.79 11.82
CA ILE A 76 -3.60 -6.94 10.38
C ILE A 76 -4.38 -5.73 9.88
N ALA A 77 -5.38 -5.24 10.63
CA ALA A 77 -6.13 -4.05 10.28
C ALA A 77 -5.23 -2.81 10.19
N SER A 78 -4.31 -2.62 11.14
CA SER A 78 -3.37 -1.50 11.11
C SER A 78 -2.44 -1.55 9.89
N ILE A 79 -1.96 -2.75 9.52
CA ILE A 79 -1.12 -2.92 8.33
C ILE A 79 -1.95 -2.68 7.06
N GLN A 80 -3.18 -3.19 7.03
CA GLN A 80 -4.13 -3.00 5.93
C GLN A 80 -4.37 -1.51 5.66
N ASP A 81 -4.54 -0.71 6.70
CA ASP A 81 -4.71 0.73 6.61
C ASP A 81 -3.46 1.42 6.05
N ILE A 82 -2.27 1.01 6.50
CA ILE A 82 -0.99 1.55 6.00
C ILE A 82 -0.82 1.26 4.50
N ILE A 83 -1.06 0.02 4.07
CA ILE A 83 -0.91 -0.39 2.66
C ILE A 83 -1.91 0.36 1.75
N ASN A 84 -3.13 0.56 2.22
CA ASN A 84 -4.16 1.25 1.45
C ASN A 84 -4.09 2.78 1.55
N THR A 85 -3.22 3.33 2.41
CA THR A 85 -3.00 4.78 2.49
C THR A 85 -2.20 5.25 1.28
N PRO A 86 -2.76 6.11 0.40
CA PRO A 86 -2.02 6.64 -0.73
C PRO A 86 -0.76 7.36 -0.23
N PRO A 87 0.38 7.22 -0.92
CA PRO A 87 1.57 7.99 -0.57
C PRO A 87 1.26 9.49 -0.65
N VAL A 88 1.62 10.21 0.41
CA VAL A 88 1.55 11.67 0.40
C VAL A 88 2.73 12.16 -0.43
N TYR A 89 2.42 12.65 -1.64
CA TYR A 89 3.40 13.35 -2.45
C TYR A 89 3.49 14.79 -1.97
N GLU A 90 4.54 15.12 -1.23
CA GLU A 90 4.88 16.53 -1.07
C GLU A 90 5.33 17.08 -2.42
N PRO A 91 4.86 18.28 -2.83
CA PRO A 91 5.32 18.89 -4.06
C PRO A 91 6.83 19.09 -3.97
N ASP A 92 7.55 18.65 -5.00
CA ASP A 92 9.00 18.80 -5.02
C ASP A 92 9.41 20.29 -5.08
N GLU A 93 10.68 20.56 -4.80
CA GLU A 93 11.21 21.93 -4.77
C GLU A 93 10.99 22.68 -6.09
N GLN A 94 11.01 21.98 -7.23
CA GLN A 94 10.78 22.58 -8.55
C GLN A 94 9.31 23.00 -8.71
N THR A 95 8.39 22.17 -8.25
CA THR A 95 6.95 22.42 -8.25
C THR A 95 6.61 23.61 -7.35
N ILE A 96 7.22 23.67 -6.16
CA ILE A 96 7.08 24.81 -5.24
C ILE A 96 7.64 26.09 -5.87
N ALA A 97 8.82 26.03 -6.47
CA ALA A 97 9.45 27.18 -7.12
C ALA A 97 8.60 27.71 -8.29
N LEU A 98 8.10 26.83 -9.16
CA LEU A 98 7.23 27.20 -10.28
C LEU A 98 5.92 27.81 -9.79
N ALA A 99 5.29 27.25 -8.76
CA ALA A 99 4.09 27.82 -8.15
C ALA A 99 4.34 29.22 -7.57
N SER A 100 5.49 29.42 -6.91
CA SER A 100 5.90 30.74 -6.41
C SER A 100 6.12 31.75 -7.54
N ILE A 101 6.75 31.35 -8.64
CA ILE A 101 6.98 32.23 -9.80
C ILE A 101 5.64 32.59 -10.46
N ALA A 102 4.75 31.62 -10.65
CA ALA A 102 3.43 31.85 -11.21
C ALA A 102 2.62 32.85 -10.37
N ALA A 103 2.61 32.68 -9.04
CA ALA A 103 1.93 33.60 -8.12
C ALA A 103 2.52 35.03 -8.19
N GLN A 104 3.85 35.16 -8.30
CA GLN A 104 4.50 36.47 -8.46
C GLN A 104 4.12 37.13 -9.79
N LEU A 105 4.09 36.37 -10.90
CA LEU A 105 3.69 36.88 -12.21
C LEU A 105 2.22 37.30 -12.22
N GLU A 106 1.34 36.51 -11.61
CA GLU A 106 -0.09 36.84 -11.49
C GLU A 106 -0.30 38.13 -10.68
N TYR A 107 0.41 38.29 -9.56
CA TYR A 107 0.37 39.51 -8.76
C TYR A 107 0.83 40.74 -9.55
N GLN A 108 1.94 40.63 -10.30
CA GLN A 108 2.42 41.74 -11.13
C GLN A 108 1.45 42.09 -12.25
N ASN A 109 0.81 41.08 -12.87
CA ASN A 109 -0.21 41.31 -13.89
C ASN A 109 -1.42 42.04 -13.28
N LEU A 110 -1.83 41.72 -12.06
CA LEU A 110 -2.93 42.41 -11.38
C LEU A 110 -2.63 43.89 -11.12
N LEU A 111 -1.44 44.21 -10.59
CA LEU A 111 -1.02 45.60 -10.35
C LEU A 111 -0.96 46.42 -11.64
N THR A 112 -0.40 45.84 -12.69
CA THR A 112 -0.27 46.53 -13.99
C THR A 112 -1.60 46.71 -14.71
N MET A 113 -2.60 45.84 -14.46
CA MET A 113 -3.97 46.00 -14.95
C MET A 113 -4.77 47.04 -14.16
N GLU A 114 -4.54 47.18 -12.85
CA GLU A 114 -5.12 48.28 -12.06
C GLU A 114 -4.59 49.64 -12.52
N ASP A 115 -3.29 49.75 -12.78
CA ASP A 115 -2.65 50.98 -13.27
C ASP A 115 -3.09 51.36 -14.70
N ALA A 116 -3.50 50.39 -15.53
CA ALA A 116 -3.93 50.62 -16.92
C ALA A 116 -5.39 51.10 -17.05
N ASN A 117 -6.18 51.11 -15.98
CA ASN A 117 -7.59 51.52 -15.96
C ASN A 117 -7.82 52.95 -15.40
N ILE A 118 -6.77 53.78 -15.32
CA ILE A 118 -6.82 55.20 -14.89
C ILE A 118 -6.61 56.14 -16.10
#